data_AF-A0A9Q0W4U0-F1
#
_entry.id   AF-A0A9Q0W4U0-F1
#
_cell.length_a   1.000
_cell.length_b   1.000
_cell.length_c   1.000
_cell.angle_alpha   90.00
_cell.angle_beta   90.00
_cell.angle_gamma   90.00
#
_symmetry.space_group_name_H-M   'P 1'
#
loop_
_entity.id
_entity.type
_entity.pdbx_description
1 polymer ?
#
loop_
_entity_poly.entity_id
_entity_poly.type
_entity_poly.pdbx_seq_one_letter_code
_entity_poly.pdbx_strand_id
1 'polypeptide(L)'
;MEEEEVDKPEHDTHSNSSSKKGSSSGSKKSGKLDKIKSASTKSASLSSSKKKVDSEASSKLSPKGKNPSEKSPIDKPNDKILKKGNVGIRLMKKRRNSPLGGVKLPNGTKDESGLDNPDLGRFLLKQARDLVSSGDNPQKALELALRASKSFEICANGKPSLELVMCLHVTAAIHCSIGQYSEAIPILEHSIEILVPEEGQEHALAKFAGYMQLGDTYAMLGQVENSTNCYSTGLDVQKQALGETDPRVGETCRYLAEAHVQALQFDDAQMVCQMALDIHRENGSPASLEEAADRRLMGLICETKGDHEAALEHLVLASMAMVANGQESEVASIDCSIGDAYLSLSRYDEAVFAYQKALTAFKTTKGENHPSVASVFVRLADLYNKTGKLRDSKSYCENALRIYEKPVPGIPPEEIASGLSDVSAIYESMNELDQAIKLLGKALKIYNDAPGQQSTIAGIEAQMGVMYYMMGNYSESYNSFKNAISKLRASGEKKSAFFGIALNQMGLSCVQRYAINEAAELFEEAKIILEQECGPYHPDTLGVYSNLAGTYDAMGSMSTKKTWIICCKLGQVLCMMN
;
A
#
# COMPACT_ATOMS: atom_id res chain seq x y z
N MET A 1 -45.91 -38.29 14.31
CA MET A 1 -47.21 -38.99 14.21
C MET A 1 -48.20 -38.00 14.77
N GLU A 2 -49.23 -37.69 13.99
CA GLU A 2 -49.82 -36.35 13.91
C GLU A 2 -48.79 -35.31 13.37
N GLU A 3 -49.15 -34.29 12.59
CA GLU A 3 -50.06 -34.28 11.41
C GLU A 3 -49.78 -33.04 10.51
N GLU A 4 -50.02 -33.17 9.19
CA GLU A 4 -50.66 -32.24 8.22
C GLU A 4 -50.51 -30.68 8.29
N GLU A 5 -50.50 -29.87 7.19
CA GLU A 5 -50.59 -30.06 5.71
C GLU A 5 -50.25 -28.73 4.93
N VAL A 6 -50.36 -28.72 3.58
CA VAL A 6 -50.53 -27.60 2.60
C VAL A 6 -49.29 -26.75 2.17
N ASP A 7 -49.07 -26.34 0.90
CA ASP A 7 -49.29 -26.85 -0.48
C ASP A 7 -48.49 -25.93 -1.49
N LYS A 8 -48.55 -26.19 -2.80
CA LYS A 8 -47.80 -25.58 -3.93
C LYS A 8 -48.30 -24.21 -4.44
N PRO A 9 -47.61 -23.65 -5.46
CA PRO A 9 -48.27 -23.12 -6.67
C PRO A 9 -47.77 -23.77 -7.99
N GLU A 10 -48.59 -23.73 -9.04
CA GLU A 10 -48.25 -24.12 -10.43
C GLU A 10 -48.68 -23.04 -11.45
N HIS A 11 -48.04 -23.03 -12.64
CA HIS A 11 -48.34 -22.16 -13.80
C HIS A 11 -49.34 -22.82 -14.77
N ASP A 12 -50.09 -22.02 -15.56
CA ASP A 12 -50.07 -22.16 -17.04
C ASP A 12 -50.63 -20.90 -17.79
N THR A 13 -50.90 -21.03 -19.10
CA THR A 13 -50.85 -19.97 -20.12
C THR A 13 -52.09 -19.90 -21.06
N HIS A 14 -52.27 -18.79 -21.82
CA HIS A 14 -52.41 -18.80 -23.31
C HIS A 14 -52.91 -17.48 -24.01
N SER A 15 -52.06 -16.94 -24.90
CA SER A 15 -52.37 -16.51 -26.30
C SER A 15 -53.13 -15.21 -26.73
N ASN A 16 -52.67 -14.68 -27.88
CA ASN A 16 -53.40 -14.11 -29.04
C ASN A 16 -53.77 -12.59 -29.22
N SER A 17 -52.93 -11.89 -30.02
CA SER A 17 -53.23 -11.43 -31.42
C SER A 17 -53.44 -9.93 -31.81
N SER A 18 -52.81 -9.57 -32.94
CA SER A 18 -53.16 -8.56 -33.98
C SER A 18 -53.29 -7.03 -33.72
N SER A 19 -52.18 -6.33 -33.96
CA SER A 19 -51.98 -5.21 -34.94
C SER A 19 -53.06 -4.14 -35.26
N LYS A 20 -52.66 -2.85 -35.17
CA LYS A 20 -52.93 -1.81 -36.21
C LYS A 20 -52.06 -0.54 -36.11
N LYS A 21 -52.13 0.32 -37.13
CA LYS A 21 -51.32 1.54 -37.35
C LYS A 21 -52.05 2.84 -36.95
N GLY A 22 -51.29 3.88 -36.62
CA GLY A 22 -51.64 5.31 -36.75
C GLY A 22 -51.11 6.16 -35.59
N SER A 23 -50.42 7.30 -35.70
CA SER A 23 -50.14 8.36 -36.71
C SER A 23 -50.71 9.73 -36.29
N SER A 24 -50.04 10.82 -36.69
CA SER A 24 -50.17 12.23 -36.22
C SER A 24 -49.59 12.47 -34.81
N SER A 25 -48.75 13.48 -34.50
CA SER A 25 -48.41 14.81 -35.05
C SER A 25 -49.30 15.98 -34.57
N GLY A 26 -48.70 17.04 -34.00
CA GLY A 26 -49.47 18.12 -33.34
C GLY A 26 -48.69 19.23 -32.64
N SER A 27 -47.65 19.79 -33.27
CA SER A 27 -46.84 20.93 -32.78
C SER A 27 -47.61 22.15 -32.23
N LYS A 28 -47.07 22.85 -31.20
CA LYS A 28 -46.68 24.30 -31.23
C LYS A 28 -46.38 24.91 -29.83
N LYS A 29 -45.39 25.84 -29.80
CA LYS A 29 -45.31 27.19 -29.15
C LYS A 29 -45.91 27.42 -27.74
N SER A 30 -45.43 28.37 -26.91
CA SER A 30 -44.21 29.22 -26.87
C SER A 30 -44.25 30.08 -25.60
N GLY A 31 -43.11 30.41 -24.99
CA GLY A 31 -43.02 31.41 -23.91
C GLY A 31 -41.59 31.94 -23.78
N LYS A 32 -41.41 33.23 -23.45
CA LYS A 32 -40.10 33.90 -23.44
C LYS A 32 -40.12 35.11 -22.50
N LEU A 33 -38.98 35.38 -21.85
CA LEU A 33 -38.73 36.51 -20.93
C LEU A 33 -39.53 36.42 -19.60
N ASP A 34 -39.09 37.02 -18.48
CA ASP A 34 -38.47 38.36 -18.41
C ASP A 34 -37.22 38.55 -17.53
N LYS A 35 -36.61 39.74 -17.66
CA LYS A 35 -35.51 40.24 -16.82
C LYS A 35 -35.97 41.46 -16.02
N ILE A 36 -35.60 41.55 -14.74
CA ILE A 36 -35.53 42.82 -14.00
C ILE A 36 -34.13 42.97 -13.39
N LYS A 37 -33.63 44.21 -13.35
CA LYS A 37 -32.31 44.58 -12.80
C LYS A 37 -32.45 45.43 -11.53
N SER A 38 -31.41 45.35 -10.68
CA SER A 38 -30.79 46.45 -9.92
C SER A 38 -31.63 47.43 -9.09
N ALA A 39 -31.21 47.60 -7.84
CA ALA A 39 -30.82 48.93 -7.32
C ALA A 39 -29.77 48.78 -6.20
N SER A 40 -29.03 49.85 -5.91
CA SER A 40 -28.07 49.91 -4.80
C SER A 40 -28.30 51.17 -3.95
N THR A 41 -27.90 51.12 -2.69
CA THR A 41 -27.87 52.27 -1.77
C THR A 41 -26.53 52.33 -1.00
N LYS A 42 -26.26 53.47 -0.36
CA LYS A 42 -24.94 53.88 0.18
C LYS A 42 -25.09 54.59 1.54
N SER A 43 -23.94 54.96 2.14
CA SER A 43 -23.74 55.68 3.45
C SER A 43 -24.07 54.85 4.71
N ALA A 44 -23.25 54.78 5.78
CA ALA A 44 -22.36 55.71 6.53
C ALA A 44 -23.11 56.51 7.63
N SER A 45 -22.58 56.79 8.83
CA SER A 45 -21.33 56.39 9.53
C SER A 45 -21.35 56.81 11.03
N LEU A 46 -20.37 56.35 11.85
CA LEU A 46 -20.06 56.79 13.24
C LEU A 46 -21.15 56.42 14.30
N SER A 47 -20.89 56.35 15.63
CA SER A 47 -19.70 56.59 16.47
C SER A 47 -19.72 55.58 17.66
N SER A 48 -18.63 54.92 18.07
CA SER A 48 -17.52 55.35 18.94
C SER A 48 -17.64 54.98 20.44
N SER A 49 -16.58 54.37 20.98
CA SER A 49 -16.18 54.42 22.40
C SER A 49 -14.69 54.07 22.52
N LYS A 50 -13.91 54.96 23.14
CA LYS A 50 -12.44 54.83 23.36
C LYS A 50 -12.12 54.97 24.84
N LYS A 51 -11.02 54.37 25.30
CA LYS A 51 -10.12 54.94 26.32
C LYS A 51 -8.65 54.55 26.04
N LYS A 52 -7.71 55.35 26.57
CA LYS A 52 -6.26 55.46 26.22
C LYS A 52 -5.59 56.34 27.33
N VAL A 53 -4.27 56.37 27.55
CA VAL A 53 -3.16 55.63 26.90
C VAL A 53 -2.49 54.61 27.87
N ASP A 54 -1.36 54.77 28.58
CA ASP A 54 -0.31 55.81 28.67
C ASP A 54 1.09 55.19 28.80
N SER A 55 2.11 55.93 28.34
CA SER A 55 3.15 55.31 27.52
C SER A 55 4.46 56.13 27.42
N GLU A 56 5.50 55.74 28.16
CA GLU A 56 6.87 56.26 28.10
C GLU A 56 7.83 55.11 27.68
N ALA A 57 8.89 55.25 26.86
CA ALA A 57 9.94 56.28 26.72
C ALA A 57 11.01 56.23 27.85
N SER A 58 12.32 56.41 27.62
CA SER A 58 13.16 56.42 26.39
C SER A 58 14.66 56.48 26.77
N SER A 59 15.56 55.75 26.09
CA SER A 59 16.99 56.11 26.05
C SER A 59 17.77 55.43 24.92
N LYS A 60 18.63 56.19 24.21
CA LYS A 60 19.72 55.70 23.35
C LYS A 60 21.06 56.07 24.00
N LEU A 61 22.14 55.33 23.72
CA LEU A 61 23.47 55.87 23.34
C LEU A 61 24.48 54.77 22.99
N SER A 62 25.57 55.15 22.32
CA SER A 62 26.76 54.35 21.97
C SER A 62 27.99 55.28 22.10
N PRO A 63 29.25 54.80 22.26
CA PRO A 63 30.10 54.57 21.07
C PRO A 63 31.37 53.66 21.20
N LYS A 64 31.96 53.29 20.03
CA LYS A 64 33.41 53.16 19.67
C LYS A 64 34.41 52.33 20.54
N GLY A 65 35.33 51.58 19.87
CA GLY A 65 36.77 51.76 20.24
C GLY A 65 37.92 50.73 20.01
N LYS A 66 38.06 50.02 18.87
CA LYS A 66 39.34 49.52 18.26
C LYS A 66 40.36 48.58 18.98
N ASN A 67 40.73 47.53 18.22
CA ASN A 67 41.90 46.61 18.19
C ASN A 67 43.31 47.31 18.20
N PRO A 68 44.50 46.63 18.13
CA PRO A 68 44.82 45.21 17.80
C PRO A 68 45.93 44.56 18.68
N SER A 69 46.70 43.49 18.37
CA SER A 69 46.92 42.58 17.20
C SER A 69 47.39 41.16 17.70
N GLU A 70 47.90 40.14 16.95
CA GLU A 70 48.29 39.97 15.54
C GLU A 70 48.42 38.48 15.03
N LYS A 71 48.07 38.24 13.76
CA LYS A 71 48.59 37.22 12.78
C LYS A 71 48.48 35.69 13.03
N SER A 72 48.82 34.95 11.96
CA SER A 72 48.51 33.55 11.56
C SER A 72 49.42 33.17 10.34
N PRO A 73 49.15 32.22 9.40
CA PRO A 73 48.53 30.87 9.36
C PRO A 73 49.43 29.80 8.61
N ILE A 74 48.86 28.65 8.15
CA ILE A 74 49.05 27.95 6.81
C ILE A 74 49.07 26.39 6.82
N ASP A 75 48.57 25.80 5.72
CA ASP A 75 48.12 24.42 5.39
C ASP A 75 49.16 23.30 5.02
N LYS A 76 48.67 22.03 5.02
CA LYS A 76 48.75 20.88 4.01
C LYS A 76 50.11 20.46 3.38
N PRO A 77 50.34 19.18 2.90
CA PRO A 77 49.46 18.43 1.97
C PRO A 77 49.49 16.86 2.00
N ASN A 78 48.90 16.23 0.97
CA ASN A 78 48.98 14.79 0.61
C ASN A 78 50.35 14.39 0.01
N ASP A 79 50.72 13.09 0.00
CA ASP A 79 50.83 12.28 -1.25
C ASP A 79 50.99 10.74 -1.03
N LYS A 80 51.30 9.98 -2.10
CA LYS A 80 51.10 8.53 -2.30
C LYS A 80 52.37 7.63 -2.37
N ILE A 81 52.22 6.36 -1.95
CA ILE A 81 52.64 5.10 -2.66
C ILE A 81 54.09 4.50 -2.55
N LEU A 82 54.15 3.18 -2.22
CA LEU A 82 55.12 2.08 -2.52
C LEU A 82 56.35 1.67 -1.64
N LYS A 83 56.33 0.36 -1.26
CA LYS A 83 57.37 -0.72 -1.31
C LYS A 83 58.50 -0.89 -0.25
N LYS A 84 58.40 -2.06 0.42
CA LYS A 84 59.44 -3.10 0.73
C LYS A 84 60.60 -2.81 1.72
N GLY A 85 60.77 -3.72 2.70
CA GLY A 85 62.02 -4.00 3.42
C GLY A 85 61.85 -5.04 4.55
N ASN A 86 62.57 -6.17 4.52
CA ASN A 86 62.53 -7.24 5.55
C ASN A 86 63.82 -7.27 6.40
N VAL A 87 63.75 -7.90 7.59
CA VAL A 87 64.65 -8.96 8.16
C VAL A 87 64.99 -8.77 9.66
N GLY A 88 64.97 -9.89 10.42
CA GLY A 88 65.73 -10.09 11.69
C GLY A 88 65.00 -9.73 13.00
N ILE A 89 64.24 -10.59 13.70
CA ILE A 89 64.45 -11.97 14.24
C ILE A 89 65.32 -12.05 15.51
N ARG A 90 64.65 -12.30 16.65
CA ARG A 90 64.93 -13.33 17.69
C ARG A 90 63.64 -13.49 18.52
N LEU A 91 62.96 -14.65 18.57
CA LEU A 91 63.24 -15.85 19.38
C LEU A 91 63.24 -15.53 20.90
N MET A 92 62.45 -16.22 21.74
CA MET A 92 62.16 -17.67 21.75
C MET A 92 60.67 -18.08 21.81
N LYS A 93 60.40 -19.36 21.54
CA LYS A 93 59.06 -19.98 21.57
C LYS A 93 59.14 -21.43 22.11
N LYS A 94 58.34 -21.77 23.14
CA LYS A 94 57.93 -23.15 23.50
C LYS A 94 56.39 -23.15 23.51
N ARG A 95 55.65 -23.75 22.58
CA ARG A 95 55.88 -24.89 21.65
C ARG A 95 55.94 -26.25 22.34
N ARG A 96 54.79 -26.93 22.38
CA ARG A 96 54.67 -28.26 21.77
C ARG A 96 53.86 -28.13 20.48
N ASN A 97 54.02 -29.08 19.58
CA ASN A 97 53.69 -28.92 18.17
C ASN A 97 52.78 -30.07 17.69
N SER A 98 51.99 -29.77 16.67
CA SER A 98 51.29 -30.74 15.82
C SER A 98 52.25 -31.71 15.11
N PRO A 99 51.68 -32.63 14.31
CA PRO A 99 51.97 -32.58 12.88
C PRO A 99 50.72 -32.21 12.06
N LEU A 100 50.94 -31.53 10.93
CA LEU A 100 49.90 -31.32 9.91
C LEU A 100 49.98 -32.43 8.86
N GLY A 101 48.83 -32.85 8.33
CA GLY A 101 48.71 -33.51 7.03
C GLY A 101 47.69 -32.73 6.22
N GLY A 102 48.09 -32.17 5.07
CA GLY A 102 47.19 -31.38 4.23
C GLY A 102 46.42 -32.24 3.25
N VAL A 103 45.11 -32.00 3.11
CA VAL A 103 44.26 -32.57 2.05
C VAL A 103 43.60 -31.41 1.31
N LYS A 104 43.40 -31.57 0.00
CA LYS A 104 42.74 -30.59 -0.88
C LYS A 104 41.24 -30.55 -0.61
N LEU A 105 40.57 -29.49 -1.07
CA LEU A 105 39.12 -29.49 -1.30
C LEU A 105 38.69 -30.73 -2.09
N PRO A 106 37.77 -31.57 -1.57
CA PRO A 106 36.99 -32.51 -2.35
C PRO A 106 35.67 -31.85 -2.78
N ASN A 107 35.32 -31.96 -4.07
CA ASN A 107 33.92 -31.85 -4.46
C ASN A 107 33.19 -33.11 -3.99
N GLY A 108 31.94 -32.97 -3.53
CA GLY A 108 30.98 -34.07 -3.51
C GLY A 108 31.19 -35.16 -2.46
N THR A 109 31.11 -34.82 -1.17
CA THR A 109 30.48 -35.64 -0.11
C THR A 109 30.41 -34.79 1.17
N LYS A 110 29.21 -34.53 1.69
CA LYS A 110 29.06 -33.99 3.06
C LYS A 110 29.12 -35.15 4.04
N ASP A 111 29.66 -34.89 5.23
CA ASP A 111 29.81 -35.90 6.27
C ASP A 111 28.47 -36.11 7.00
N GLU A 112 27.70 -37.09 6.52
CA GLU A 112 26.38 -37.46 7.07
C GLU A 112 26.47 -38.43 8.26
N SER A 113 27.67 -38.64 8.82
CA SER A 113 27.84 -39.48 10.01
C SER A 113 27.14 -38.88 11.24
N GLY A 114 26.38 -39.73 11.95
CA GLY A 114 25.75 -39.39 13.23
C GLY A 114 24.43 -38.61 13.17
N LEU A 115 23.77 -38.51 12.00
CA LEU A 115 22.45 -37.86 11.89
C LEU A 115 21.35 -38.57 12.70
N ASP A 116 21.51 -39.87 12.95
CA ASP A 116 20.65 -40.75 13.76
C ASP A 116 20.60 -40.38 15.26
N ASN A 117 21.41 -39.41 15.71
CA ASN A 117 21.45 -38.95 17.10
C ASN A 117 20.30 -37.97 17.38
N PRO A 118 19.33 -38.30 18.26
CA PRO A 118 18.13 -37.48 18.47
C PRO A 118 18.41 -36.07 19.02
N ASP A 119 19.52 -35.86 19.73
CA ASP A 119 19.88 -34.53 20.24
C ASP A 119 20.59 -33.66 19.20
N LEU A 120 21.06 -34.23 18.08
CA LEU A 120 21.79 -33.49 17.06
C LEU A 120 20.88 -32.52 16.29
N GLY A 121 19.70 -32.97 15.86
CA GLY A 121 18.71 -32.12 15.19
C GLY A 121 18.34 -30.88 16.04
N ARG A 122 18.04 -31.09 17.32
CA ARG A 122 17.73 -30.02 18.29
C ARG A 122 18.89 -29.02 18.45
N PHE A 123 20.12 -29.51 18.57
CA PHE A 123 21.31 -28.67 18.71
C PHE A 123 21.62 -27.85 17.45
N LEU A 124 21.46 -28.44 16.27
CA LEU A 124 21.64 -27.76 14.98
C LEU A 124 20.54 -26.72 14.73
N LEU A 125 19.28 -27.06 14.99
CA LEU A 125 18.14 -26.13 14.87
C LEU A 125 18.29 -24.94 15.82
N LYS A 126 18.81 -25.15 17.04
CA LYS A 126 19.15 -24.05 17.95
C LYS A 126 20.22 -23.13 17.35
N GLN A 127 21.34 -23.66 16.85
CA GLN A 127 22.36 -22.81 16.21
C GLN A 127 21.83 -22.06 14.98
N ALA A 128 20.91 -22.65 14.21
CA ALA A 128 20.25 -21.96 13.10
C ALA A 128 19.42 -20.77 13.60
N ARG A 129 18.59 -20.96 14.64
CA ARG A 129 17.81 -19.88 15.27
C ARG A 129 18.71 -18.79 15.87
N ASP A 130 19.74 -19.17 16.63
CA ASP A 130 20.69 -18.24 17.24
C ASP A 130 21.39 -17.35 16.17
N LEU A 131 21.75 -17.92 15.01
CA LEU A 131 22.29 -17.17 13.87
C LEU A 131 21.27 -16.23 13.24
N VAL A 132 20.03 -16.69 12.98
CA VAL A 132 18.95 -15.84 12.45
C VAL A 132 18.69 -14.66 13.37
N SER A 133 18.60 -14.87 14.69
CA SER A 133 18.40 -13.81 15.69
C SER A 133 19.56 -12.80 15.78
N SER A 134 20.77 -13.19 15.38
CA SER A 134 21.93 -12.27 15.28
C SER A 134 22.04 -11.55 13.93
N GLY A 135 21.33 -12.02 12.90
CA GLY A 135 21.52 -11.59 11.51
C GLY A 135 22.80 -12.11 10.83
N ASP A 136 23.65 -12.86 11.53
CA ASP A 136 24.92 -13.35 10.99
C ASP A 136 24.74 -14.54 10.03
N ASN A 137 25.11 -14.33 8.77
CA ASN A 137 25.35 -15.38 7.77
C ASN A 137 24.15 -16.34 7.58
N PRO A 138 23.04 -15.88 6.95
CA PRO A 138 21.82 -16.67 6.82
C PRO A 138 22.02 -17.93 5.96
N GLN A 139 22.99 -17.97 5.04
CA GLN A 139 23.35 -19.18 4.29
C GLN A 139 23.91 -20.28 5.21
N LYS A 140 24.64 -19.93 6.27
CA LYS A 140 25.09 -20.87 7.31
C LYS A 140 23.93 -21.31 8.21
N ALA A 141 23.02 -20.40 8.55
CA ALA A 141 21.80 -20.75 9.29
C ALA A 141 20.96 -21.77 8.49
N LEU A 142 20.83 -21.56 7.18
CA LEU A 142 20.15 -22.48 6.27
C LEU A 142 20.82 -23.86 6.20
N GLU A 143 22.16 -23.92 6.07
CA GLU A 143 22.90 -25.19 6.10
C GLU A 143 22.67 -25.99 7.39
N LEU A 144 22.59 -25.29 8.53
CA LEU A 144 22.34 -25.90 9.84
C LEU A 144 20.88 -26.36 9.96
N ALA A 145 19.91 -25.59 9.47
CA ALA A 145 18.49 -25.95 9.47
C ALA A 145 18.19 -27.16 8.57
N LEU A 146 18.74 -27.19 7.34
CA LEU A 146 18.63 -28.33 6.44
C LEU A 146 19.28 -29.61 7.02
N ARG A 147 20.41 -29.48 7.73
CA ARG A 147 21.04 -30.61 8.42
C ARG A 147 20.24 -31.08 9.65
N ALA A 148 19.55 -30.15 10.34
CA ALA A 148 18.63 -30.49 11.42
C ALA A 148 17.41 -31.25 10.89
N SER A 149 16.80 -30.79 9.78
CA SER A 149 15.66 -31.45 9.12
C SER A 149 15.97 -32.92 8.83
N LYS A 150 17.10 -33.18 8.12
CA LYS A 150 17.57 -34.56 7.86
C LYS A 150 17.72 -35.42 9.10
N SER A 151 18.21 -34.86 10.20
CA SER A 151 18.35 -35.58 11.48
C SER A 151 16.98 -35.92 12.07
N PHE A 152 16.02 -34.99 12.03
CA PHE A 152 14.64 -35.25 12.46
C PHE A 152 13.90 -36.23 11.54
N GLU A 153 14.08 -36.17 10.21
CA GLU A 153 13.54 -37.13 9.24
C GLU A 153 13.99 -38.57 9.55
N ILE A 154 15.29 -38.76 9.75
CA ILE A 154 15.89 -40.07 10.08
C ILE A 154 15.38 -40.57 11.44
N CYS A 155 15.32 -39.69 12.45
CA CYS A 155 14.82 -40.06 13.78
C CYS A 155 13.30 -40.32 13.82
N ALA A 156 12.51 -39.64 12.99
CA ALA A 156 11.07 -39.84 12.88
C ALA A 156 10.71 -41.16 12.16
N ASN A 157 11.58 -41.62 11.25
CA ASN A 157 11.47 -42.93 10.60
C ASN A 157 10.08 -43.19 9.95
N GLY A 158 9.59 -42.18 9.21
CA GLY A 158 8.32 -42.24 8.50
C GLY A 158 7.05 -41.96 9.32
N LYS A 159 7.18 -41.51 10.58
CA LYS A 159 6.05 -41.06 11.41
C LYS A 159 5.86 -39.54 11.37
N PRO A 160 4.65 -39.02 11.64
CA PRO A 160 4.45 -37.63 12.01
C PRO A 160 5.40 -37.21 13.15
N SER A 161 5.97 -36.01 13.04
CA SER A 161 6.92 -35.49 14.02
C SER A 161 6.83 -33.97 14.09
N LEU A 162 6.33 -33.47 15.22
CA LEU A 162 6.25 -32.03 15.49
C LEU A 162 7.63 -31.36 15.48
N GLU A 163 8.70 -32.06 15.91
CA GLU A 163 10.07 -31.51 15.87
C GLU A 163 10.57 -31.32 14.43
N LEU A 164 10.22 -32.21 13.50
CA LEU A 164 10.52 -32.06 12.07
C LEU A 164 9.76 -30.86 11.50
N VAL A 165 8.45 -30.77 11.74
CA VAL A 165 7.60 -29.66 11.28
C VAL A 165 8.11 -28.30 11.78
N MET A 166 8.45 -28.20 13.08
CA MET A 166 9.06 -27.00 13.65
C MET A 166 10.46 -26.68 13.09
N CYS A 167 11.15 -27.65 12.49
CA CYS A 167 12.39 -27.45 11.75
C CYS A 167 12.13 -26.98 10.31
N LEU A 168 11.12 -27.54 9.64
CA LEU A 168 10.70 -27.13 8.29
C LEU A 168 10.22 -25.68 8.28
N HIS A 169 9.35 -25.27 9.21
CA HIS A 169 8.92 -23.87 9.37
C HIS A 169 10.11 -22.90 9.52
N VAL A 170 11.11 -23.25 10.33
CA VAL A 170 12.32 -22.43 10.50
C VAL A 170 13.17 -22.40 9.22
N THR A 171 13.23 -23.52 8.49
CA THR A 171 13.96 -23.60 7.22
C THR A 171 13.30 -22.75 6.14
N ALA A 172 11.97 -22.78 6.05
CA ALA A 172 11.18 -21.93 5.17
C ALA A 172 11.33 -20.44 5.51
N ALA A 173 11.21 -20.07 6.79
CA ALA A 173 11.45 -18.70 7.24
C ALA A 173 12.86 -18.19 6.90
N ILE A 174 13.88 -19.05 6.98
CA ILE A 174 15.24 -18.72 6.53
C ILE A 174 15.29 -18.50 5.02
N HIS A 175 14.69 -19.37 4.19
CA HIS A 175 14.61 -19.16 2.75
C HIS A 175 13.91 -17.83 2.41
N CYS A 176 12.78 -17.51 3.05
CA CYS A 176 12.09 -16.23 2.90
C CYS A 176 12.98 -15.03 3.28
N SER A 177 13.75 -15.12 4.38
CA SER A 177 14.71 -14.08 4.78
C SER A 177 15.86 -13.85 3.79
N ILE A 178 16.15 -14.84 2.93
CA ILE A 178 17.15 -14.76 1.84
C ILE A 178 16.49 -14.33 0.51
N GLY A 179 15.16 -14.19 0.46
CA GLY A 179 14.39 -13.90 -0.76
C GLY A 179 14.12 -15.13 -1.64
N GLN A 180 14.30 -16.33 -1.12
CA GLN A 180 14.14 -17.61 -1.83
C GLN A 180 12.73 -18.21 -1.64
N TYR A 181 11.69 -17.39 -1.82
CA TYR A 181 10.29 -17.79 -1.56
C TYR A 181 9.86 -19.05 -2.31
N SER A 182 10.34 -19.25 -3.55
CA SER A 182 10.06 -20.46 -4.35
C SER A 182 10.60 -21.76 -3.75
N GLU A 183 11.66 -21.70 -2.93
CA GLU A 183 12.21 -22.86 -2.21
C GLU A 183 11.46 -23.09 -0.88
N ALA A 184 10.88 -22.03 -0.29
CA ALA A 184 10.12 -22.11 0.94
C ALA A 184 8.75 -22.79 0.77
N ILE A 185 8.08 -22.58 -0.37
CA ILE A 185 6.76 -23.19 -0.68
C ILE A 185 6.75 -24.72 -0.49
N PRO A 186 7.59 -25.53 -1.17
CA PRO A 186 7.54 -26.98 -1.03
C PRO A 186 7.94 -27.48 0.36
N ILE A 187 8.73 -26.70 1.11
CA ILE A 187 9.07 -27.00 2.51
C ILE A 187 7.85 -26.81 3.42
N LEU A 188 7.04 -25.79 3.15
CA LEU A 188 5.81 -25.49 3.88
C LEU A 188 4.69 -26.46 3.52
N GLU A 189 4.47 -26.73 2.23
CA GLU A 189 3.56 -27.77 1.74
C GLU A 189 3.86 -29.12 2.42
N HIS A 190 5.12 -29.55 2.41
CA HIS A 190 5.54 -30.79 3.08
C HIS A 190 5.29 -30.77 4.59
N SER A 191 5.52 -29.63 5.27
CA SER A 191 5.25 -29.48 6.71
C SER A 191 3.76 -29.59 7.05
N ILE A 192 2.87 -29.17 6.14
CA ILE A 192 1.41 -29.29 6.26
C ILE A 192 0.97 -30.73 5.99
N GLU A 193 1.60 -31.44 5.06
CA GLU A 193 1.31 -32.85 4.74
C GLU A 193 1.68 -33.84 5.86
N ILE A 194 2.79 -33.61 6.56
CA ILE A 194 3.24 -34.47 7.68
C ILE A 194 2.21 -34.54 8.83
N LEU A 195 1.37 -33.51 8.97
CA LEU A 195 0.49 -33.32 10.12
C LEU A 195 -0.89 -33.96 9.92
N VAL A 196 -1.13 -35.04 10.66
CA VAL A 196 -2.44 -35.67 10.82
C VAL A 196 -3.25 -34.89 11.88
N PRO A 197 -4.41 -34.28 11.55
CA PRO A 197 -5.19 -33.48 12.51
C PRO A 197 -5.70 -34.27 13.72
N GLU A 198 -5.87 -35.58 13.55
CA GLU A 198 -6.44 -36.51 14.54
C GLU A 198 -5.49 -36.82 15.71
N GLU A 199 -4.18 -36.49 15.59
CA GLU A 199 -3.18 -36.74 16.64
C GLU A 199 -3.12 -35.65 17.72
N GLY A 200 -3.96 -34.61 17.63
CA GLY A 200 -4.27 -33.69 18.73
C GLY A 200 -4.01 -32.20 18.45
N GLN A 201 -4.38 -31.36 19.42
CA GLN A 201 -4.44 -29.90 19.30
C GLN A 201 -3.11 -29.26 18.86
N GLU A 202 -1.96 -29.79 19.31
CA GLU A 202 -0.64 -29.31 18.91
C GLU A 202 -0.36 -29.55 17.40
N HIS A 203 -0.81 -30.68 16.85
CA HIS A 203 -0.65 -30.98 15.42
C HIS A 203 -1.55 -30.09 14.56
N ALA A 204 -2.78 -29.81 15.00
CA ALA A 204 -3.66 -28.86 14.33
C ALA A 204 -3.13 -27.42 14.39
N LEU A 205 -2.61 -26.95 15.53
CA LEU A 205 -2.00 -25.63 15.66
C LEU A 205 -0.69 -25.50 14.87
N ALA A 206 0.10 -26.57 14.75
CA ALA A 206 1.24 -26.58 13.83
C ALA A 206 0.79 -26.49 12.37
N LYS A 207 -0.32 -27.14 11.98
CA LYS A 207 -0.85 -27.13 10.60
C LYS A 207 -1.38 -25.75 10.23
N PHE A 208 -2.09 -25.10 11.17
CA PHE A 208 -2.44 -23.68 11.10
C PHE A 208 -1.20 -22.81 10.85
N ALA A 209 -0.15 -22.93 11.67
CA ALA A 209 1.07 -22.14 11.52
C ALA A 209 1.78 -22.36 10.17
N GLY A 210 1.73 -23.57 9.62
CA GLY A 210 2.22 -23.88 8.27
C GLY A 210 1.41 -23.16 7.19
N TYR A 211 0.07 -23.19 7.26
CA TYR A 211 -0.81 -22.45 6.35
C TYR A 211 -0.59 -20.93 6.42
N MET A 212 -0.39 -20.36 7.60
CA MET A 212 -0.09 -18.93 7.74
C MET A 212 1.23 -18.57 7.05
N GLN A 213 2.32 -19.30 7.33
CA GLN A 213 3.63 -19.05 6.69
C GLN A 213 3.59 -19.27 5.16
N LEU A 214 2.78 -20.20 4.68
CA LEU A 214 2.58 -20.43 3.25
C LEU A 214 1.81 -19.26 2.61
N GLY A 215 0.77 -18.75 3.28
CA GLY A 215 0.05 -17.55 2.86
C GLY A 215 0.93 -16.30 2.83
N ASP A 216 1.79 -16.12 3.84
CA ASP A 216 2.78 -15.04 3.89
C ASP A 216 3.79 -15.14 2.74
N THR A 217 4.25 -16.37 2.44
CA THR A 217 5.18 -16.64 1.34
C THR A 217 4.54 -16.35 -0.02
N TYR A 218 3.24 -16.62 -0.20
CA TYR A 218 2.49 -16.21 -1.39
C TYR A 218 2.25 -14.70 -1.46
N ALA A 219 1.98 -14.02 -0.34
CA ALA A 219 1.85 -12.55 -0.30
C ALA A 219 3.16 -11.87 -0.73
N MET A 220 4.31 -12.33 -0.22
CA MET A 220 5.64 -11.85 -0.61
C MET A 220 6.00 -12.11 -2.09
N LEU A 221 5.28 -13.03 -2.75
CA LEU A 221 5.38 -13.30 -4.20
C LEU A 221 4.29 -12.57 -5.03
N GLY A 222 3.43 -11.76 -4.40
CA GLY A 222 2.30 -11.09 -5.06
C GLY A 222 1.15 -12.03 -5.47
N GLN A 223 1.14 -13.27 -4.97
CA GLN A 223 0.12 -14.28 -5.32
C GLN A 223 -1.07 -14.19 -4.34
N VAL A 224 -1.80 -13.09 -4.42
CA VAL A 224 -2.87 -12.71 -3.48
C VAL A 224 -3.96 -13.78 -3.33
N GLU A 225 -4.42 -14.40 -4.42
CA GLU A 225 -5.41 -15.48 -4.39
C GLU A 225 -4.92 -16.71 -3.63
N ASN A 226 -3.65 -17.11 -3.82
CA ASN A 226 -3.07 -18.24 -3.10
C ASN A 226 -2.87 -17.90 -1.61
N SER A 227 -2.51 -16.64 -1.32
CA SER A 227 -2.33 -16.13 0.05
C SER A 227 -3.63 -16.16 0.85
N THR A 228 -4.71 -15.55 0.34
CA THR A 228 -6.04 -15.54 0.98
C THR A 228 -6.62 -16.95 1.16
N ASN A 229 -6.46 -17.84 0.17
CA ASN A 229 -6.86 -19.26 0.30
C ASN A 229 -6.10 -19.99 1.42
N CYS A 230 -4.79 -19.74 1.58
CA CYS A 230 -4.00 -20.33 2.67
C CYS A 230 -4.46 -19.82 4.04
N TYR A 231 -4.65 -18.51 4.20
CA TYR A 231 -5.13 -17.91 5.44
C TYR A 231 -6.54 -18.39 5.83
N SER A 232 -7.45 -18.51 4.85
CA SER A 232 -8.80 -19.05 5.05
C SER A 232 -8.75 -20.52 5.50
N THR A 233 -7.94 -21.35 4.85
CA THR A 233 -7.74 -22.76 5.24
C THR A 233 -7.11 -22.88 6.64
N GLY A 234 -6.16 -22.00 6.97
CA GLY A 234 -5.54 -21.91 8.30
C GLY A 234 -6.57 -21.55 9.38
N LEU A 235 -7.39 -20.53 9.14
CA LEU A 235 -8.46 -20.09 10.03
C LEU A 235 -9.45 -21.23 10.34
N ASP A 236 -9.85 -22.03 9.34
CA ASP A 236 -10.76 -23.15 9.57
C ASP A 236 -10.11 -24.31 10.35
N VAL A 237 -8.83 -24.59 10.12
CA VAL A 237 -8.06 -25.53 10.97
C VAL A 237 -7.98 -25.02 12.41
N GLN A 238 -7.80 -23.71 12.61
CA GLN A 238 -7.72 -23.10 13.93
C GLN A 238 -9.08 -23.13 14.67
N LYS A 239 -10.20 -22.82 13.99
CA LYS A 239 -11.57 -22.98 14.52
C LYS A 239 -11.83 -24.42 14.97
N GLN A 240 -11.44 -25.41 14.16
CA GLN A 240 -11.59 -26.83 14.51
C GLN A 240 -10.74 -27.24 15.73
N ALA A 241 -9.57 -26.63 15.91
CA ALA A 241 -8.64 -26.93 17.00
C ALA A 241 -8.97 -26.23 18.33
N LEU A 242 -9.65 -25.07 18.29
CA LEU A 242 -9.85 -24.18 19.44
C LEU A 242 -11.33 -23.94 19.80
N GLY A 243 -12.25 -24.10 18.84
CA GLY A 243 -13.60 -23.55 18.90
C GLY A 243 -13.68 -22.19 18.20
N GLU A 244 -14.85 -21.86 17.65
CA GLU A 244 -15.05 -20.65 16.83
C GLU A 244 -14.94 -19.34 17.62
N THR A 245 -15.13 -19.39 18.94
CA THR A 245 -15.11 -18.24 19.85
C THR A 245 -13.82 -18.09 20.64
N ASP A 246 -12.74 -18.80 20.32
CA ASP A 246 -11.43 -18.56 20.96
C ASP A 246 -10.83 -17.21 20.49
N PRO A 247 -10.29 -16.36 21.38
CA PRO A 247 -9.70 -15.07 20.99
C PRO A 247 -8.68 -15.14 19.85
N ARG A 248 -7.91 -16.24 19.76
CA ARG A 248 -6.87 -16.42 18.72
C ARG A 248 -7.47 -16.63 17.32
N VAL A 249 -8.73 -17.07 17.25
CA VAL A 249 -9.52 -17.10 16.02
C VAL A 249 -9.92 -15.68 15.62
N GLY A 250 -10.27 -14.82 16.58
CA GLY A 250 -10.48 -13.38 16.37
C GLY A 250 -9.24 -12.68 15.81
N GLU A 251 -8.06 -12.95 16.37
CA GLU A 251 -6.78 -12.43 15.85
C GLU A 251 -6.53 -12.85 14.39
N THR A 252 -6.84 -14.10 14.05
CA THR A 252 -6.66 -14.64 12.70
C THR A 252 -7.71 -14.11 11.72
N CYS A 253 -8.96 -13.91 12.17
CA CYS A 253 -9.98 -13.20 11.41
C CYS A 253 -9.52 -11.77 11.06
N ARG A 254 -8.96 -11.01 12.00
CA ARG A 254 -8.39 -9.68 11.71
C ARG A 254 -7.29 -9.76 10.66
N TYR A 255 -6.38 -10.72 10.75
CA TYR A 255 -5.30 -10.90 9.77
C TYR A 255 -5.81 -11.27 8.37
N LEU A 256 -6.77 -12.19 8.27
CA LEU A 256 -7.43 -12.54 7.00
C LEU A 256 -8.19 -11.35 6.40
N ALA A 257 -8.83 -10.53 7.23
CA ALA A 257 -9.47 -9.29 6.78
C ALA A 257 -8.46 -8.25 6.27
N GLU A 258 -7.29 -8.10 6.91
CA GLU A 258 -6.19 -7.27 6.38
C GLU A 258 -5.70 -7.78 5.02
N ALA A 259 -5.59 -9.09 4.83
CA ALA A 259 -5.26 -9.71 3.54
C ALA A 259 -6.33 -9.44 2.47
N HIS A 260 -7.62 -9.53 2.81
CA HIS A 260 -8.71 -9.18 1.89
C HIS A 260 -8.75 -7.68 1.55
N VAL A 261 -8.36 -6.78 2.47
CA VAL A 261 -8.16 -5.34 2.15
C VAL A 261 -7.04 -5.16 1.13
N GLN A 262 -5.91 -5.85 1.30
CA GLN A 262 -4.81 -5.84 0.32
C GLN A 262 -5.24 -6.44 -1.04
N ALA A 263 -6.17 -7.39 -1.04
CA ALA A 263 -6.79 -7.96 -2.23
C ALA A 263 -7.89 -7.09 -2.86
N LEU A 264 -8.22 -5.93 -2.26
CA LEU A 264 -9.36 -5.07 -2.63
C LEU A 264 -10.73 -5.78 -2.54
N GLN A 265 -10.81 -6.90 -1.81
CA GLN A 265 -12.01 -7.70 -1.57
C GLN A 265 -12.79 -7.15 -0.37
N PHE A 266 -13.32 -5.93 -0.49
CA PHE A 266 -13.89 -5.17 0.63
C PHE A 266 -15.18 -5.75 1.23
N ASP A 267 -15.89 -6.64 0.53
CA ASP A 267 -17.04 -7.37 1.09
C ASP A 267 -16.58 -8.52 2.00
N ASP A 268 -15.64 -9.35 1.54
CA ASP A 268 -15.05 -10.42 2.33
C ASP A 268 -14.27 -9.87 3.54
N ALA A 269 -13.51 -8.78 3.33
CA ALA A 269 -12.82 -8.07 4.41
C ALA A 269 -13.80 -7.59 5.50
N GLN A 270 -14.95 -7.02 5.12
CA GLN A 270 -15.95 -6.57 6.09
C GLN A 270 -16.55 -7.75 6.85
N MET A 271 -16.89 -8.84 6.15
CA MET A 271 -17.45 -10.05 6.75
C MET A 271 -16.49 -10.67 7.78
N VAL A 272 -15.22 -10.87 7.43
CA VAL A 272 -14.24 -11.48 8.33
C VAL A 272 -13.82 -10.52 9.45
N CYS A 273 -13.73 -9.21 9.20
CA CYS A 273 -13.47 -8.22 10.26
C CYS A 273 -14.62 -8.14 11.27
N GLN A 274 -15.88 -8.33 10.83
CA GLN A 274 -17.02 -8.42 11.73
C GLN A 274 -16.93 -9.67 12.64
N MET A 275 -16.49 -10.81 12.11
CA MET A 275 -16.23 -12.00 12.94
C MET A 275 -15.16 -11.75 14.01
N ALA A 276 -14.09 -11.01 13.69
CA ALA A 276 -13.07 -10.61 14.66
C ALA A 276 -13.67 -9.74 15.79
N LEU A 277 -14.44 -8.70 15.41
CA LEU A 277 -15.12 -7.81 16.35
C LEU A 277 -16.03 -8.55 17.33
N ASP A 278 -16.81 -9.52 16.84
CA ASP A 278 -17.77 -10.22 17.69
C ASP A 278 -17.06 -11.23 18.61
N ILE A 279 -16.05 -11.97 18.13
CA ILE A 279 -15.22 -12.86 18.98
C ILE A 279 -14.51 -12.08 20.09
N HIS A 280 -13.86 -10.95 19.78
CA HIS A 280 -13.17 -10.17 20.80
C HIS A 280 -14.13 -9.44 21.75
N ARG A 281 -15.36 -9.10 21.31
CA ARG A 281 -16.39 -8.54 22.18
C ARG A 281 -17.00 -9.57 23.14
N GLU A 282 -17.16 -10.83 22.72
CA GLU A 282 -17.65 -11.89 23.60
C GLU A 282 -16.62 -12.30 24.68
N ASN A 283 -15.33 -12.26 24.34
CA ASN A 283 -14.25 -12.64 25.26
C ASN A 283 -13.67 -11.48 26.09
N GLY A 284 -13.78 -10.25 25.61
CA GLY A 284 -13.12 -9.07 26.17
C GLY A 284 -14.05 -8.13 26.94
N SER A 285 -13.44 -7.13 27.58
CA SER A 285 -14.17 -5.90 27.94
C SER A 285 -14.37 -5.01 26.69
N PRO A 286 -15.47 -4.24 26.55
CA PRO A 286 -15.74 -3.33 25.41
C PRO A 286 -14.77 -2.13 25.19
N ALA A 287 -13.54 -2.24 25.68
CA ALA A 287 -12.44 -1.31 25.54
C ALA A 287 -11.09 -2.08 25.54
N SER A 288 -11.06 -3.29 25.00
CA SER A 288 -9.83 -4.08 24.82
C SER A 288 -8.96 -3.48 23.71
N LEU A 289 -7.67 -3.82 23.68
CA LEU A 289 -6.77 -3.38 22.60
C LEU A 289 -7.07 -4.13 21.29
N GLU A 290 -7.59 -5.34 21.43
CA GLU A 290 -7.98 -6.25 20.36
C GLU A 290 -9.22 -5.72 19.63
N GLU A 291 -10.29 -5.35 20.36
CA GLU A 291 -11.46 -4.69 19.75
C GLU A 291 -11.08 -3.32 19.18
N ALA A 292 -10.14 -2.58 19.80
CA ALA A 292 -9.65 -1.31 19.25
C ALA A 292 -8.92 -1.50 17.91
N ALA A 293 -8.13 -2.58 17.77
CA ALA A 293 -7.47 -2.92 16.51
C ALA A 293 -8.46 -3.35 15.42
N ASP A 294 -9.44 -4.19 15.75
CA ASP A 294 -10.50 -4.59 14.82
C ASP A 294 -11.34 -3.39 14.37
N ARG A 295 -11.71 -2.50 15.31
CA ARG A 295 -12.46 -1.28 14.99
C ARG A 295 -11.66 -0.33 14.10
N ARG A 296 -10.34 -0.26 14.26
CA ARG A 296 -9.47 0.51 13.34
C ARG A 296 -9.50 -0.08 11.93
N LEU A 297 -9.48 -1.41 11.80
CA LEU A 297 -9.58 -2.10 10.50
C LEU A 297 -10.98 -1.94 9.87
N MET A 298 -12.05 -2.13 10.63
CA MET A 298 -13.42 -1.90 10.15
C MET A 298 -13.62 -0.44 9.73
N GLY A 299 -13.04 0.52 10.46
CA GLY A 299 -13.03 1.92 10.08
C GLY A 299 -12.43 2.17 8.69
N LEU A 300 -11.30 1.54 8.38
CA LEU A 300 -10.67 1.58 7.06
C LEU A 300 -11.53 0.90 5.98
N ILE A 301 -12.14 -0.25 6.27
CA ILE A 301 -13.02 -0.96 5.33
C ILE A 301 -14.28 -0.15 5.01
N CYS A 302 -14.88 0.50 6.00
CA CYS A 302 -15.99 1.43 5.79
C CYS A 302 -15.56 2.65 4.96
N GLU A 303 -14.36 3.21 5.22
CA GLU A 303 -13.82 4.32 4.43
C GLU A 303 -13.65 3.96 2.94
N THR A 304 -13.02 2.83 2.63
CA THR A 304 -12.78 2.42 1.22
C THR A 304 -14.08 2.07 0.48
N LYS A 305 -15.13 1.64 1.20
CA LYS A 305 -16.47 1.43 0.66
C LYS A 305 -17.32 2.70 0.56
N GLY A 306 -16.83 3.84 1.07
CA GLY A 306 -17.52 5.14 1.04
C GLY A 306 -18.53 5.36 2.18
N ASP A 307 -18.62 4.44 3.15
CA ASP A 307 -19.44 4.62 4.35
C ASP A 307 -18.65 5.40 5.42
N HIS A 308 -18.54 6.70 5.18
CA HIS A 308 -17.77 7.58 6.06
C HIS A 308 -18.44 7.83 7.43
N GLU A 309 -19.74 7.50 7.60
CA GLU A 309 -20.42 7.61 8.90
C GLU A 309 -20.11 6.38 9.77
N ALA A 310 -20.21 5.15 9.23
CA ALA A 310 -19.79 3.94 9.94
C ALA A 310 -18.28 3.97 10.22
N ALA A 311 -17.46 4.42 9.25
CA ALA A 311 -16.02 4.59 9.45
C ALA A 311 -15.71 5.48 10.66
N LEU A 312 -16.39 6.62 10.77
CA LEU A 312 -16.24 7.55 11.88
C LEU A 312 -16.65 6.92 13.22
N GLU A 313 -17.77 6.18 13.29
CA GLU A 313 -18.20 5.51 14.53
C GLU A 313 -17.15 4.49 15.00
N HIS A 314 -16.69 3.62 14.10
CA HIS A 314 -15.67 2.61 14.43
C HIS A 314 -14.35 3.26 14.88
N LEU A 315 -13.87 4.29 14.18
CA LEU A 315 -12.63 4.99 14.53
C LEU A 315 -12.72 5.77 15.85
N VAL A 316 -13.86 6.41 16.15
CA VAL A 316 -14.07 7.10 17.44
C VAL A 316 -14.06 6.10 18.60
N LEU A 317 -14.72 4.95 18.45
CA LEU A 317 -14.73 3.89 19.47
C LEU A 317 -13.34 3.25 19.65
N ALA A 318 -12.58 3.04 18.56
CA ALA A 318 -11.17 2.62 18.64
C ALA A 318 -10.30 3.65 19.38
N SER A 319 -10.48 4.95 19.09
CA SER A 319 -9.78 6.05 19.77
C SER A 319 -10.07 6.08 21.27
N MET A 320 -11.34 5.91 21.67
CA MET A 320 -11.75 5.83 23.07
C MET A 320 -11.13 4.64 23.81
N ALA A 321 -11.10 3.45 23.19
CA ALA A 321 -10.49 2.26 23.77
C ALA A 321 -8.96 2.41 23.90
N MET A 322 -8.28 2.98 22.89
CA MET A 322 -6.84 3.25 22.96
C MET A 322 -6.48 4.26 24.05
N VAL A 323 -7.27 5.33 24.24
CA VAL A 323 -7.11 6.28 25.36
C VAL A 323 -7.28 5.58 26.71
N ALA A 324 -8.30 4.71 26.86
CA ALA A 324 -8.54 3.99 28.11
C ALA A 324 -7.38 3.06 28.52
N ASN A 325 -6.63 2.54 27.53
CA ASN A 325 -5.43 1.72 27.73
C ASN A 325 -4.11 2.52 27.72
N GLY A 326 -4.16 3.85 27.73
CA GLY A 326 -2.98 4.72 27.77
C GLY A 326 -2.16 4.78 26.47
N GLN A 327 -2.69 4.31 25.35
CA GLN A 327 -2.00 4.25 24.05
C GLN A 327 -2.05 5.60 23.29
N GLU A 328 -1.77 6.71 23.99
CA GLU A 328 -1.88 8.08 23.45
C GLU A 328 -1.07 8.30 22.15
N SER A 329 0.03 7.56 21.95
CA SER A 329 0.83 7.66 20.73
C SER A 329 0.23 6.92 19.51
N GLU A 330 -0.69 5.98 19.69
CA GLU A 330 -1.47 5.37 18.59
C GLU A 330 -2.77 6.13 18.32
N VAL A 331 -3.37 6.73 19.36
CA VAL A 331 -4.52 7.64 19.24
C VAL A 331 -4.26 8.74 18.22
N ALA A 332 -3.03 9.27 18.15
CA ALA A 332 -2.62 10.26 17.15
C ALA A 332 -2.78 9.79 15.68
N SER A 333 -2.60 8.49 15.41
CA SER A 333 -2.83 7.91 14.08
C SER A 333 -4.32 7.76 13.79
N ILE A 334 -5.11 7.36 14.80
CA ILE A 334 -6.57 7.20 14.68
C ILE A 334 -7.24 8.59 14.51
N ASP A 335 -6.75 9.62 15.19
CA ASP A 335 -7.20 11.01 15.03
C ASP A 335 -6.99 11.54 13.60
N CYS A 336 -5.96 11.06 12.87
CA CYS A 336 -5.84 11.35 11.44
C CYS A 336 -7.01 10.76 10.65
N SER A 337 -7.26 9.45 10.79
CA SER A 337 -8.36 8.76 10.09
C SER A 337 -9.74 9.32 10.47
N ILE A 338 -9.94 9.76 11.71
CA ILE A 338 -11.14 10.50 12.14
C ILE A 338 -11.25 11.83 11.37
N GLY A 339 -10.14 12.56 11.23
CA GLY A 339 -10.09 13.77 10.41
C GLY A 339 -10.35 13.52 8.92
N ASP A 340 -9.91 12.39 8.38
CA ASP A 340 -10.14 11.95 7.01
C ASP A 340 -11.62 11.60 6.77
N ALA A 341 -12.24 10.84 7.68
CA ALA A 341 -13.68 10.56 7.65
C ALA A 341 -14.51 11.86 7.74
N TYR A 342 -14.14 12.80 8.63
CA TYR A 342 -14.77 14.13 8.66
C TYR A 342 -14.56 14.92 7.36
N LEU A 343 -13.38 14.86 6.74
CA LEU A 343 -13.08 15.55 5.48
C LEU A 343 -13.95 15.03 4.33
N SER A 344 -14.13 13.71 4.23
CA SER A 344 -15.00 13.05 3.25
C SER A 344 -16.48 13.37 3.50
N LEU A 345 -16.92 13.44 4.76
CA LEU A 345 -18.23 13.97 5.16
C LEU A 345 -18.38 15.49 4.96
N SER A 346 -17.36 16.19 4.45
CA SER A 346 -17.31 17.66 4.30
C SER A 346 -17.49 18.45 5.62
N ARG A 347 -17.18 17.81 6.75
CA ARG A 347 -17.22 18.36 8.12
C ARG A 347 -15.88 19.01 8.46
N TYR A 348 -15.56 20.08 7.73
CA TYR A 348 -14.21 20.63 7.67
C TYR A 348 -13.67 21.17 9.01
N ASP A 349 -14.53 21.71 9.88
CA ASP A 349 -14.08 22.26 11.17
C ASP A 349 -13.74 21.14 12.17
N GLU A 350 -14.51 20.05 12.19
CA GLU A 350 -14.17 18.84 12.96
C GLU A 350 -12.93 18.13 12.41
N ALA A 351 -12.76 18.07 11.08
CA ALA A 351 -11.56 17.54 10.45
C ALA A 351 -10.30 18.33 10.85
N VAL A 352 -10.37 19.67 10.81
CA VAL A 352 -9.27 20.54 11.29
C VAL A 352 -8.97 20.29 12.78
N PHE A 353 -9.99 20.11 13.62
CA PHE A 353 -9.79 19.82 15.05
C PHE A 353 -9.09 18.47 15.27
N ALA A 354 -9.54 17.41 14.58
CA ALA A 354 -8.94 16.08 14.65
C ALA A 354 -7.47 16.09 14.18
N TYR A 355 -7.18 16.72 13.04
CA TYR A 355 -5.80 16.89 12.56
C TYR A 355 -4.94 17.73 13.52
N GLN A 356 -5.49 18.78 14.19
CA GLN A 356 -4.74 19.55 15.18
C GLN A 356 -4.42 18.75 16.46
N LYS A 357 -5.33 17.85 16.88
CA LYS A 357 -5.08 16.89 17.97
C LYS A 357 -3.94 15.93 17.61
N ALA A 358 -4.02 15.28 16.44
CA ALA A 358 -2.97 14.41 15.90
C ALA A 358 -1.61 15.13 15.77
N LEU A 359 -1.59 16.35 15.22
CA LEU A 359 -0.39 17.18 15.06
C LEU A 359 0.29 17.46 16.41
N THR A 360 -0.50 17.80 17.43
CA THR A 360 0.00 18.10 18.77
C THR A 360 0.58 16.86 19.45
N ALA A 361 -0.09 15.71 19.30
CA ALA A 361 0.38 14.44 19.82
C ALA A 361 1.70 14.01 19.14
N PHE A 362 1.78 13.95 17.80
CA PHE A 362 3.01 13.53 17.10
C PHE A 362 4.18 14.48 17.33
N LYS A 363 3.96 15.80 17.44
CA LYS A 363 5.01 16.75 17.83
C LYS A 363 5.57 16.46 19.23
N THR A 364 4.73 15.98 20.14
CA THR A 364 5.09 15.68 21.53
C THR A 364 5.78 14.32 21.66
N THR A 365 5.28 13.28 20.98
CA THR A 365 5.80 11.90 21.10
C THR A 365 6.95 11.58 20.16
N LYS A 366 6.96 12.14 18.94
CA LYS A 366 7.98 11.87 17.91
C LYS A 366 8.87 13.07 17.55
N GLY A 367 8.51 14.28 17.99
CA GLY A 367 9.25 15.52 17.73
C GLY A 367 8.87 16.22 16.42
N GLU A 368 9.13 17.53 16.34
CA GLU A 368 8.60 18.39 15.27
C GLU A 368 9.11 18.08 13.85
N ASN A 369 10.21 17.35 13.70
CA ASN A 369 10.81 16.98 12.41
C ASN A 369 10.57 15.50 12.04
N HIS A 370 9.58 14.84 12.65
CA HIS A 370 9.21 13.47 12.29
C HIS A 370 8.29 13.45 11.05
N PRO A 371 8.41 12.49 10.11
CA PRO A 371 7.51 12.36 8.96
C PRO A 371 6.02 12.32 9.33
N SER A 372 5.64 11.68 10.43
CA SER A 372 4.25 11.71 10.95
C SER A 372 3.72 13.12 11.31
N VAL A 373 4.58 14.11 11.53
CA VAL A 373 4.19 15.53 11.65
C VAL A 373 3.99 16.14 10.25
N ALA A 374 4.81 15.74 9.28
CA ALA A 374 4.69 16.15 7.89
C ALA A 374 3.41 15.61 7.22
N SER A 375 3.02 14.35 7.47
CA SER A 375 1.79 13.78 6.91
C SER A 375 0.52 14.47 7.45
N VAL A 376 0.51 14.92 8.71
CA VAL A 376 -0.59 15.76 9.21
C VAL A 376 -0.61 17.14 8.56
N PHE A 377 0.57 17.72 8.23
CA PHE A 377 0.61 18.92 7.39
C PHE A 377 0.12 18.65 5.96
N VAL A 378 0.35 17.47 5.37
CA VAL A 378 -0.21 17.08 4.06
C VAL A 378 -1.74 17.01 4.14
N ARG A 379 -2.31 16.34 5.14
CA ARG A 379 -3.77 16.24 5.33
C ARG A 379 -4.43 17.61 5.55
N LEU A 380 -3.82 18.47 6.38
CA LEU A 380 -4.24 19.86 6.52
C LEU A 380 -4.14 20.62 5.19
N ALA A 381 -3.06 20.44 4.42
CA ALA A 381 -2.91 21.09 3.13
C ALA A 381 -4.01 20.68 2.14
N ASP A 382 -4.36 19.41 2.03
CA ASP A 382 -5.45 18.95 1.16
C ASP A 382 -6.82 19.51 1.60
N LEU A 383 -7.12 19.51 2.91
CA LEU A 383 -8.34 20.15 3.44
C LEU A 383 -8.41 21.65 3.09
N TYR A 384 -7.32 22.39 3.28
CA TYR A 384 -7.25 23.81 2.92
C TYR A 384 -7.31 24.02 1.39
N ASN A 385 -6.91 23.05 0.59
CA ASN A 385 -7.03 23.08 -0.87
C ASN A 385 -8.48 22.83 -1.32
N LYS A 386 -9.13 21.76 -0.85
CA LYS A 386 -10.55 21.45 -1.14
C LYS A 386 -11.50 22.58 -0.72
N THR A 387 -11.18 23.29 0.37
CA THR A 387 -11.94 24.47 0.85
C THR A 387 -11.55 25.79 0.17
N GLY A 388 -10.71 25.76 -0.88
CA GLY A 388 -10.33 26.94 -1.69
C GLY A 388 -9.35 27.91 -1.01
N LYS A 389 -8.85 27.57 0.18
CA LYS A 389 -7.90 28.37 0.99
C LYS A 389 -6.45 28.10 0.56
N LEU A 390 -6.19 28.29 -0.74
CA LEU A 390 -4.93 27.88 -1.42
C LEU A 390 -3.64 28.41 -0.74
N ARG A 391 -3.68 29.60 -0.15
CA ARG A 391 -2.53 30.17 0.59
C ARG A 391 -2.17 29.33 1.82
N ASP A 392 -3.17 28.95 2.60
CA ASP A 392 -2.98 28.23 3.85
C ASP A 392 -2.50 26.81 3.52
N SER A 393 -3.14 26.18 2.53
CA SER A 393 -2.71 24.90 1.97
C SER A 393 -1.25 24.90 1.52
N LYS A 394 -0.84 25.89 0.71
CA LYS A 394 0.55 26.01 0.25
C LYS A 394 1.54 26.19 1.40
N SER A 395 1.15 26.93 2.45
CA SER A 395 1.97 27.06 3.66
C SER A 395 2.15 25.73 4.41
N TYR A 396 1.12 24.89 4.44
CA TYR A 396 1.21 23.53 5.00
C TYR A 396 2.05 22.58 4.13
N CYS A 397 1.94 22.62 2.79
CA CYS A 397 2.87 21.93 1.89
C CYS A 397 4.33 22.35 2.15
N GLU A 398 4.59 23.66 2.28
CA GLU A 398 5.93 24.18 2.61
C GLU A 398 6.43 23.77 4.00
N ASN A 399 5.54 23.49 4.95
CA ASN A 399 5.90 22.93 6.26
C ASN A 399 6.26 21.44 6.15
N ALA A 400 5.47 20.64 5.41
CA ALA A 400 5.75 19.23 5.16
C ALA A 400 7.07 19.03 4.40
N LEU A 401 7.30 19.80 3.32
CA LEU A 401 8.54 19.74 2.54
C LEU A 401 9.79 20.08 3.36
N ARG A 402 9.69 21.01 4.32
CA ARG A 402 10.81 21.35 5.22
C ARG A 402 11.24 20.18 6.11
N ILE A 403 10.34 19.23 6.39
CA ILE A 403 10.64 17.97 7.09
C ILE A 403 11.18 16.94 6.09
N TYR A 404 10.50 16.71 4.97
CA TYR A 404 10.92 15.73 3.96
C TYR A 404 12.29 16.04 3.30
N GLU A 405 12.70 17.30 3.23
CA GLU A 405 14.05 17.68 2.77
C GLU A 405 15.15 17.48 3.83
N LYS A 406 14.81 17.27 5.10
CA LYS A 406 15.73 17.11 6.24
C LYS A 406 15.20 16.11 7.28
N PRO A 407 14.95 14.84 6.90
CA PRO A 407 14.41 13.85 7.81
C PRO A 407 15.38 13.52 8.94
N VAL A 408 14.85 13.08 10.07
CA VAL A 408 15.65 12.56 11.19
C VAL A 408 16.30 11.22 10.80
N PRO A 409 17.48 10.87 11.36
CA PRO A 409 18.12 9.58 11.07
C PRO A 409 17.24 8.39 11.49
N GLY A 410 17.24 7.33 10.67
CA GLY A 410 16.49 6.10 10.93
C GLY A 410 15.14 5.99 10.22
N ILE A 411 14.67 7.06 9.57
CA ILE A 411 13.47 7.03 8.73
C ILE A 411 13.73 6.25 7.42
N PRO A 412 12.83 5.34 6.98
CA PRO A 412 12.91 4.71 5.67
C PRO A 412 12.85 5.74 4.52
N PRO A 413 13.76 5.68 3.53
CA PRO A 413 13.70 6.57 2.37
C PRO A 413 12.34 6.55 1.65
N GLU A 414 11.67 5.40 1.64
CA GLU A 414 10.38 5.17 1.00
C GLU A 414 9.25 6.00 1.63
N GLU A 415 9.28 6.24 2.96
CA GLU A 415 8.31 7.11 3.66
C GLU A 415 8.45 8.58 3.19
N ILE A 416 9.69 9.02 2.96
CA ILE A 416 10.00 10.34 2.41
C ILE A 416 9.57 10.44 0.94
N ALA A 417 9.76 9.38 0.16
CA ALA A 417 9.36 9.34 -1.24
C ALA A 417 7.83 9.37 -1.40
N SER A 418 7.08 8.65 -0.55
CA SER A 418 5.60 8.73 -0.50
C SER A 418 5.15 10.14 -0.15
N GLY A 419 5.66 10.71 0.93
CA GLY A 419 5.27 12.06 1.38
C GLY A 419 5.58 13.18 0.37
N LEU A 420 6.61 13.01 -0.46
CA LEU A 420 6.87 13.91 -1.60
C LEU A 420 5.85 13.76 -2.73
N SER A 421 5.36 12.54 -2.99
CA SER A 421 4.28 12.26 -3.95
C SER A 421 2.95 12.84 -3.46
N ASP A 422 2.61 12.69 -2.18
CA ASP A 422 1.37 13.23 -1.59
C ASP A 422 1.31 14.76 -1.72
N VAL A 423 2.42 15.44 -1.36
CA VAL A 423 2.54 16.90 -1.56
C VAL A 423 2.47 17.27 -3.05
N SER A 424 2.96 16.42 -3.96
CA SER A 424 2.89 16.69 -5.40
C SER A 424 1.45 16.66 -5.93
N ALA A 425 0.61 15.72 -5.47
CA ALA A 425 -0.80 15.66 -5.85
C ALA A 425 -1.57 16.91 -5.40
N ILE A 426 -1.22 17.47 -4.24
CA ILE A 426 -1.79 18.75 -3.78
C ILE A 426 -1.37 19.89 -4.73
N TYR A 427 -0.09 20.01 -5.10
CA TYR A 427 0.34 21.01 -6.10
C TYR A 427 -0.25 20.78 -7.50
N GLU A 428 -0.48 19.53 -7.91
CA GLU A 428 -1.17 19.20 -9.16
C GLU A 428 -2.62 19.73 -9.15
N SER A 429 -3.35 19.50 -8.06
CA SER A 429 -4.72 20.01 -7.88
C SER A 429 -4.81 21.55 -7.77
N MET A 430 -3.72 22.22 -7.37
CA MET A 430 -3.58 23.68 -7.47
C MET A 430 -3.24 24.18 -8.89
N ASN A 431 -3.04 23.27 -9.84
CA ASN A 431 -2.48 23.53 -11.17
C ASN A 431 -1.06 24.14 -11.14
N GLU A 432 -0.27 23.87 -10.09
CA GLU A 432 1.18 24.13 -10.04
C GLU A 432 1.97 22.90 -10.57
N LEU A 433 1.62 22.44 -11.77
CA LEU A 433 2.14 21.21 -12.40
C LEU A 433 3.68 21.16 -12.43
N ASP A 434 4.30 22.30 -12.73
CA ASP A 434 5.75 22.51 -12.70
C ASP A 434 6.38 22.14 -11.34
N GLN A 435 5.68 22.36 -10.24
CA GLN A 435 6.16 22.06 -8.88
C GLN A 435 5.89 20.60 -8.51
N ALA A 436 4.71 20.08 -8.88
CA ALA A 436 4.38 18.67 -8.70
C ALA A 436 5.37 17.73 -9.42
N ILE A 437 5.66 17.99 -10.70
CA ILE A 437 6.67 17.26 -11.50
C ILE A 437 8.06 17.28 -10.82
N LYS A 438 8.46 18.41 -10.20
CA LYS A 438 9.75 18.53 -9.48
C LYS A 438 9.79 17.68 -8.20
N LEU A 439 8.64 17.47 -7.54
CA LEU A 439 8.53 16.65 -6.33
C LEU A 439 8.50 15.15 -6.66
N LEU A 440 7.73 14.75 -7.69
CA LEU A 440 7.80 13.39 -8.24
C LEU A 440 9.22 13.05 -8.74
N GLY A 441 9.87 13.99 -9.42
CA GLY A 441 11.29 13.91 -9.82
C GLY A 441 12.31 13.97 -8.67
N LYS A 442 11.88 14.15 -7.40
CA LYS A 442 12.65 13.82 -6.19
C LYS A 442 12.31 12.40 -5.70
N ALA A 443 11.02 12.05 -5.58
CA ALA A 443 10.58 10.73 -5.12
C ALA A 443 11.18 9.59 -5.94
N LEU A 444 11.19 9.69 -7.28
CA LEU A 444 11.83 8.73 -8.19
C LEU A 444 13.32 8.51 -7.88
N LYS A 445 14.06 9.55 -7.49
CA LYS A 445 15.49 9.47 -7.16
C LYS A 445 15.75 8.82 -5.80
N ILE A 446 14.73 8.75 -4.95
CA ILE A 446 14.79 8.05 -3.67
C ILE A 446 14.49 6.56 -3.88
N TYR A 447 13.45 6.23 -4.66
CA TYR A 447 13.16 4.84 -5.03
C TYR A 447 14.23 4.18 -5.92
N ASN A 448 14.96 4.96 -6.72
CA ASN A 448 16.20 4.56 -7.40
C ASN A 448 16.12 3.19 -8.13
N ASP A 449 15.02 2.95 -8.86
CA ASP A 449 14.72 1.71 -9.58
C ASP A 449 14.88 0.41 -8.74
N ALA A 450 14.59 0.47 -7.44
CA ALA A 450 14.58 -0.71 -6.57
C ALA A 450 13.59 -1.80 -7.09
N PRO A 451 13.96 -3.10 -7.07
CA PRO A 451 13.12 -4.15 -7.65
C PRO A 451 11.72 -4.28 -7.02
N GLY A 452 11.60 -4.07 -5.71
CA GLY A 452 10.31 -4.12 -4.99
C GLY A 452 9.46 -2.84 -5.08
N GLN A 453 9.85 -1.84 -5.88
CA GLN A 453 9.16 -0.55 -5.99
C GLN A 453 8.77 -0.21 -7.44
N GLN A 454 8.86 -1.16 -8.37
CA GLN A 454 8.64 -0.90 -9.81
C GLN A 454 7.22 -0.41 -10.12
N SER A 455 6.20 -0.92 -9.41
CA SER A 455 4.79 -0.53 -9.54
C SER A 455 4.58 0.91 -9.04
N THR A 456 5.14 1.24 -7.87
CA THR A 456 5.14 2.60 -7.29
C THR A 456 5.80 3.61 -8.24
N ILE A 457 6.96 3.24 -8.80
CA ILE A 457 7.70 4.05 -9.78
C ILE A 457 6.87 4.23 -11.06
N ALA A 458 6.22 3.18 -11.55
CA ALA A 458 5.34 3.27 -12.72
C ALA A 458 4.12 4.17 -12.47
N GLY A 459 3.54 4.15 -11.26
CA GLY A 459 2.51 5.09 -10.82
C GLY A 459 2.97 6.54 -10.95
N ILE A 460 4.15 6.85 -10.40
CA ILE A 460 4.76 8.19 -10.46
C ILE A 460 5.09 8.61 -11.90
N GLU A 461 5.66 7.71 -12.71
CA GLU A 461 5.96 7.99 -14.13
C GLU A 461 4.68 8.20 -14.95
N ALA A 462 3.57 7.51 -14.65
CA ALA A 462 2.28 7.74 -15.27
C ALA A 462 1.67 9.09 -14.86
N GLN A 463 1.73 9.47 -13.58
CA GLN A 463 1.26 10.77 -13.09
C GLN A 463 2.07 11.93 -13.70
N MET A 464 3.39 11.80 -13.80
CA MET A 464 4.23 12.72 -14.57
C MET A 464 3.81 12.80 -16.04
N GLY A 465 3.44 11.66 -16.65
CA GLY A 465 2.88 11.60 -18.00
C GLY A 465 1.63 12.47 -18.17
N VAL A 466 0.63 12.32 -17.27
CA VAL A 466 -0.60 13.12 -17.27
C VAL A 466 -0.28 14.62 -17.18
N MET A 467 0.58 15.02 -16.24
CA MET A 467 0.95 16.43 -16.09
C MET A 467 1.70 16.98 -17.31
N TYR A 468 2.60 16.22 -17.93
CA TYR A 468 3.24 16.64 -19.19
C TYR A 468 2.23 16.78 -20.33
N TYR A 469 1.21 15.91 -20.42
CA TYR A 469 0.12 16.06 -21.39
C TYR A 469 -0.67 17.35 -21.16
N MET A 470 -1.03 17.66 -19.91
CA MET A 470 -1.72 18.90 -19.54
C MET A 470 -0.92 20.16 -19.87
N MET A 471 0.41 20.10 -19.80
CA MET A 471 1.31 21.18 -20.21
C MET A 471 1.53 21.27 -21.75
N GLY A 472 0.99 20.34 -22.54
CA GLY A 472 1.23 20.24 -23.98
C GLY A 472 2.58 19.62 -24.36
N ASN A 473 3.34 19.11 -23.40
CA ASN A 473 4.64 18.46 -23.58
C ASN A 473 4.44 16.98 -23.97
N TYR A 474 3.79 16.74 -25.10
CA TYR A 474 3.35 15.40 -25.52
C TYR A 474 4.50 14.41 -25.74
N SER A 475 5.71 14.90 -26.03
CA SER A 475 6.90 14.06 -26.18
C SER A 475 7.33 13.44 -24.85
N GLU A 476 7.38 14.27 -23.82
CA GLU A 476 7.73 13.93 -22.44
C GLU A 476 6.61 13.09 -21.79
N SER A 477 5.36 13.41 -22.09
CA SER A 477 4.17 12.60 -21.74
C SER A 477 4.31 11.15 -22.23
N TYR A 478 4.47 10.97 -23.54
CA TYR A 478 4.68 9.66 -24.16
C TYR A 478 5.87 8.90 -23.55
N ASN A 479 7.01 9.58 -23.33
CA ASN A 479 8.20 8.95 -22.76
C ASN A 479 7.95 8.48 -21.31
N SER A 480 7.21 9.26 -20.51
CA SER A 480 6.90 8.92 -19.12
C SER A 480 5.94 7.72 -19.03
N PHE A 481 4.85 7.71 -19.81
CA PHE A 481 3.97 6.55 -19.91
C PHE A 481 4.70 5.31 -20.45
N LYS A 482 5.58 5.47 -21.44
CA LYS A 482 6.37 4.37 -22.00
C LYS A 482 7.27 3.71 -20.95
N ASN A 483 7.89 4.48 -20.07
CA ASN A 483 8.65 3.93 -18.95
C ASN A 483 7.74 3.16 -17.97
N ALA A 484 6.63 3.77 -17.55
CA ALA A 484 5.66 3.15 -16.64
C ALA A 484 5.15 1.81 -17.17
N ILE A 485 4.69 1.78 -18.43
CA ILE A 485 4.20 0.58 -19.13
C ILE A 485 5.31 -0.47 -19.27
N SER A 486 6.58 -0.05 -19.47
CA SER A 486 7.72 -0.98 -19.51
C SER A 486 7.98 -1.63 -18.15
N LYS A 487 7.82 -0.89 -17.04
CA LYS A 487 7.95 -1.42 -15.68
C LYS A 487 6.80 -2.35 -15.29
N LEU A 488 5.54 -1.98 -15.57
CA LEU A 488 4.37 -2.84 -15.33
C LEU A 488 4.43 -4.15 -16.16
N ARG A 489 4.94 -4.09 -17.39
CA ARG A 489 5.24 -5.29 -18.20
C ARG A 489 6.37 -6.16 -17.63
N ALA A 490 7.22 -5.62 -16.77
CA ALA A 490 8.31 -6.34 -16.11
C ALA A 490 7.92 -6.89 -14.72
N SER A 491 7.11 -6.17 -13.93
CA SER A 491 6.58 -6.64 -12.63
C SER A 491 5.58 -7.78 -12.79
N GLY A 492 4.85 -7.81 -13.91
CA GLY A 492 3.83 -8.83 -14.21
C GLY A 492 2.41 -8.29 -14.27
N GLU A 493 2.20 -7.03 -13.88
CA GLU A 493 0.93 -6.29 -13.86
C GLU A 493 0.40 -5.95 -15.27
N LYS A 494 0.27 -6.97 -16.13
CA LYS A 494 -0.28 -6.88 -17.49
C LYS A 494 -1.81 -6.99 -17.52
N LYS A 495 -2.41 -7.17 -16.35
CA LYS A 495 -3.83 -7.38 -16.08
C LYS A 495 -4.23 -6.54 -14.87
N SER A 496 -4.35 -5.24 -15.08
CA SER A 496 -4.90 -4.33 -14.08
C SER A 496 -5.60 -3.18 -14.79
N ALA A 497 -6.64 -2.62 -14.17
CA ALA A 497 -7.32 -1.44 -14.69
C ALA A 497 -6.33 -0.28 -14.91
N PHE A 498 -5.41 -0.09 -13.96
CA PHE A 498 -4.34 0.91 -14.05
C PHE A 498 -3.44 0.74 -15.28
N PHE A 499 -3.02 -0.49 -15.61
CA PHE A 499 -2.22 -0.76 -16.80
C PHE A 499 -2.97 -0.44 -18.10
N GLY A 500 -4.27 -0.79 -18.17
CA GLY A 500 -5.15 -0.42 -19.28
C GLY A 500 -5.35 1.10 -19.42
N ILE A 501 -5.53 1.81 -18.31
CA ILE A 501 -5.63 3.28 -18.27
C ILE A 501 -4.32 3.92 -18.74
N ALA A 502 -3.16 3.44 -18.28
CA ALA A 502 -1.85 3.95 -18.70
C ALA A 502 -1.62 3.79 -20.22
N LEU A 503 -1.98 2.63 -20.80
CA LEU A 503 -1.94 2.40 -22.25
C LEU A 503 -2.84 3.39 -23.02
N ASN A 504 -4.05 3.67 -22.51
CA ASN A 504 -4.95 4.66 -23.09
C ASN A 504 -4.36 6.09 -23.06
N GLN A 505 -3.74 6.51 -21.96
CA GLN A 505 -3.09 7.82 -21.86
C GLN A 505 -1.82 7.93 -22.74
N MET A 506 -1.08 6.81 -22.91
CA MET A 506 -0.01 6.73 -23.90
C MET A 506 -0.55 6.87 -25.33
N GLY A 507 -1.67 6.21 -25.65
CA GLY A 507 -2.36 6.33 -26.93
C GLY A 507 -2.81 7.75 -27.23
N LEU A 508 -3.38 8.46 -26.25
CA LEU A 508 -3.72 9.90 -26.38
C LEU A 508 -2.48 10.76 -26.63
N SER A 509 -1.34 10.44 -26.00
CA SER A 509 -0.05 11.09 -26.28
C SER A 509 0.44 10.82 -27.70
N CYS A 510 0.22 9.61 -28.23
CA CYS A 510 0.50 9.27 -29.63
C CYS A 510 -0.37 10.05 -30.62
N VAL A 511 -1.67 10.25 -30.34
CA VAL A 511 -2.57 11.06 -31.18
C VAL A 511 -2.05 12.50 -31.31
N GLN A 512 -1.70 13.15 -30.20
CA GLN A 512 -1.17 14.52 -30.22
C GLN A 512 0.21 14.63 -30.89
N ARG A 513 0.97 13.52 -30.94
CA ARG A 513 2.23 13.39 -31.69
C ARG A 513 2.05 12.98 -33.15
N TYR A 514 0.81 12.88 -33.65
CA TYR A 514 0.44 12.37 -34.98
C TYR A 514 0.89 10.91 -35.26
N ALA A 515 1.21 10.14 -34.23
CA ALA A 515 1.57 8.72 -34.30
C ALA A 515 0.31 7.82 -34.32
N ILE A 516 -0.60 8.08 -35.28
CA ILE A 516 -1.97 7.55 -35.29
C ILE A 516 -2.02 6.01 -35.31
N ASN A 517 -1.08 5.35 -36.00
CA ASN A 517 -1.01 3.88 -36.03
C ASN A 517 -0.63 3.29 -34.65
N GLU A 518 0.38 3.86 -33.99
CA GLU A 518 0.81 3.45 -32.64
C GLU A 518 -0.29 3.72 -31.61
N ALA A 519 -1.03 4.82 -31.76
CA ALA A 519 -2.22 5.10 -30.95
C ALA A 519 -3.28 4.01 -31.11
N ALA A 520 -3.59 3.58 -32.34
CA ALA A 520 -4.59 2.53 -32.59
C ALA A 520 -4.21 1.17 -32.01
N GLU A 521 -2.92 0.82 -32.00
CA GLU A 521 -2.39 -0.39 -31.37
C GLU A 521 -2.52 -0.31 -29.84
N LEU A 522 -2.09 0.81 -29.22
CA LEU A 522 -2.21 1.04 -27.78
C LEU A 522 -3.66 1.05 -27.30
N PHE A 523 -4.59 1.63 -28.07
CA PHE A 523 -6.01 1.63 -27.75
C PHE A 523 -6.65 0.24 -27.88
N GLU A 524 -6.29 -0.58 -28.87
CA GLU A 524 -6.80 -1.97 -28.94
C GLU A 524 -6.25 -2.83 -27.77
N GLU A 525 -5.00 -2.63 -27.34
CA GLU A 525 -4.45 -3.31 -26.16
C GLU A 525 -5.16 -2.87 -24.87
N ALA A 526 -5.27 -1.55 -24.63
CA ALA A 526 -5.98 -0.97 -23.49
C ALA A 526 -7.44 -1.46 -23.40
N LYS A 527 -8.12 -1.55 -24.56
CA LYS A 527 -9.51 -2.01 -24.66
C LYS A 527 -9.66 -3.46 -24.22
N ILE A 528 -8.78 -4.36 -24.65
CA ILE A 528 -8.81 -5.79 -24.27
C ILE A 528 -8.65 -5.94 -22.76
N ILE A 529 -7.73 -5.18 -22.16
CA ILE A 529 -7.49 -5.21 -20.70
C ILE A 529 -8.72 -4.67 -19.96
N LEU A 530 -9.23 -3.49 -20.33
CA LEU A 530 -10.35 -2.87 -19.62
C LEU A 530 -11.69 -3.59 -19.84
N GLU A 531 -11.90 -4.24 -21.01
CA GLU A 531 -13.02 -5.16 -21.21
C GLU A 531 -12.95 -6.40 -20.30
N GLN A 532 -11.75 -6.85 -19.90
CA GLN A 532 -11.54 -7.99 -19.00
C GLN A 532 -11.63 -7.58 -17.52
N GLU A 533 -10.88 -6.55 -17.11
CA GLU A 533 -10.72 -6.17 -15.69
C GLU A 533 -11.89 -5.32 -15.15
N CYS A 534 -12.49 -4.46 -15.98
CA CYS A 534 -13.57 -3.56 -15.57
C CYS A 534 -14.91 -3.85 -16.27
N GLY A 535 -14.90 -4.72 -17.28
CA GLY A 535 -16.05 -5.01 -18.12
C GLY A 535 -16.28 -4.01 -19.27
N PRO A 536 -17.13 -4.38 -20.25
CA PRO A 536 -17.28 -3.64 -21.51
C PRO A 536 -18.02 -2.30 -21.39
N TYR A 537 -18.52 -1.95 -20.21
CA TYR A 537 -19.36 -0.77 -19.96
C TYR A 537 -18.81 0.18 -18.87
N HIS A 538 -17.63 -0.11 -18.31
CA HIS A 538 -16.96 0.81 -17.38
C HIS A 538 -16.59 2.14 -18.06
N PRO A 539 -16.67 3.30 -17.38
CA PRO A 539 -16.36 4.59 -17.97
C PRO A 539 -15.01 4.65 -18.71
N ASP A 540 -13.95 4.03 -18.16
CA ASP A 540 -12.65 3.95 -18.84
C ASP A 540 -12.70 3.13 -20.13
N THR A 541 -13.35 1.96 -20.12
CA THR A 541 -13.54 1.11 -21.31
C THR A 541 -14.30 1.86 -22.41
N LEU A 542 -15.33 2.63 -22.03
CA LEU A 542 -16.08 3.50 -22.95
C LEU A 542 -15.22 4.68 -23.45
N GLY A 543 -14.33 5.20 -22.62
CA GLY A 543 -13.30 6.18 -23.02
C GLY A 543 -12.36 5.62 -24.10
N VAL A 544 -11.85 4.40 -23.92
CA VAL A 544 -10.99 3.74 -24.93
C VAL A 544 -11.77 3.48 -26.23
N TYR A 545 -13.03 3.05 -26.16
CA TYR A 545 -13.89 2.93 -27.36
C TYR A 545 -14.00 4.26 -28.12
N SER A 546 -14.23 5.38 -27.41
CA SER A 546 -14.32 6.71 -28.04
C SER A 546 -13.01 7.10 -28.73
N ASN A 547 -11.88 6.92 -28.04
CA ASN A 547 -10.55 7.21 -28.55
C ASN A 547 -10.19 6.34 -29.77
N LEU A 548 -10.48 5.04 -29.72
CA LEU A 548 -10.25 4.09 -30.80
C LEU A 548 -11.11 4.41 -32.04
N ALA A 549 -12.39 4.79 -31.84
CA ALA A 549 -13.28 5.18 -32.92
C ALA A 549 -12.79 6.45 -33.65
N GLY A 550 -12.40 7.49 -32.90
CA GLY A 550 -11.83 8.71 -33.48
C GLY A 550 -10.50 8.47 -34.19
N THR A 551 -9.65 7.59 -33.65
CA THR A 551 -8.38 7.19 -34.26
C THR A 551 -8.62 6.46 -35.60
N TYR A 552 -9.58 5.54 -35.66
CA TYR A 552 -9.94 4.84 -36.89
C TYR A 552 -10.59 5.72 -37.96
N ASP A 553 -11.29 6.79 -37.59
CA ASP A 553 -11.77 7.79 -38.54
C ASP A 553 -10.60 8.59 -39.12
N ALA A 554 -9.70 9.06 -38.26
CA ALA A 554 -8.47 9.78 -38.65
C ALA A 554 -7.50 8.94 -39.51
N MET A 555 -7.52 7.60 -39.39
CA MET A 555 -6.72 6.70 -40.24
C MET A 555 -7.20 6.60 -41.70
N GLY A 556 -8.41 7.07 -42.02
CA GLY A 556 -8.86 7.20 -43.41
C GLY A 556 -8.97 5.89 -44.21
N SER A 557 -10.06 5.14 -43.98
CA SER A 557 -10.50 3.99 -44.80
C SER A 557 -9.69 2.68 -44.71
N MET A 558 -9.96 1.87 -43.67
CA MET A 558 -10.21 0.43 -43.89
C MET A 558 -11.11 -0.28 -42.85
N SER A 559 -11.62 0.41 -41.83
CA SER A 559 -12.14 -0.21 -40.60
C SER A 559 -13.62 0.05 -40.30
N THR A 560 -14.45 0.44 -41.29
CA THR A 560 -15.88 0.80 -41.08
C THR A 560 -16.68 -0.22 -40.26
N LYS A 561 -16.41 -1.53 -40.40
CA LYS A 561 -17.01 -2.57 -39.53
C LYS A 561 -16.57 -2.47 -38.07
N LYS A 562 -15.28 -2.23 -37.78
CA LYS A 562 -14.80 -2.03 -36.39
C LYS A 562 -15.40 -0.75 -35.80
N THR A 563 -15.30 0.37 -36.51
CA THR A 563 -15.86 1.66 -36.06
C THR A 563 -17.37 1.54 -35.81
N TRP A 564 -18.11 0.86 -36.70
CA TRP A 564 -19.55 0.61 -36.50
C TRP A 564 -19.83 -0.27 -35.29
N ILE A 565 -19.08 -1.36 -35.05
CA ILE A 565 -19.24 -2.20 -33.84
C ILE A 565 -18.98 -1.40 -32.57
N ILE A 566 -17.94 -0.55 -32.55
CA ILE A 566 -17.59 0.31 -31.41
C ILE A 566 -18.70 1.36 -31.17
N CYS A 567 -19.16 2.04 -32.22
CA CYS A 567 -20.27 2.98 -32.14
C CYS A 567 -21.60 2.29 -31.75
N CYS A 568 -21.83 1.03 -32.12
CA CYS A 568 -22.97 0.25 -31.67
C CYS A 568 -22.89 -0.10 -30.19
N LYS A 569 -21.71 -0.46 -29.64
CA LYS A 569 -21.53 -0.64 -28.18
C LYS A 569 -21.81 0.66 -27.42
N LEU A 570 -21.25 1.78 -27.87
CA LEU A 570 -21.52 3.11 -27.29
C LEU A 570 -23.01 3.50 -27.38
N GLY A 571 -23.65 3.21 -28.52
CA GLY A 571 -25.09 3.43 -28.72
C GLY A 571 -25.98 2.54 -27.85
N GLN A 572 -25.56 1.31 -27.54
CA GLN A 572 -26.29 0.43 -26.62
C GLN A 572 -26.28 0.97 -25.19
N VAL A 573 -25.16 1.55 -24.72
CA VAL A 573 -25.10 2.22 -23.41
C VAL A 573 -26.06 3.41 -23.35
N LEU A 574 -26.07 4.25 -24.39
CA LEU A 574 -27.02 5.37 -24.50
C LEU A 574 -28.50 4.93 -24.51
N CYS A 575 -28.79 3.70 -24.96
CA CYS A 575 -30.12 3.09 -24.88
C CYS A 575 -30.39 2.30 -23.58
N MET A 576 -29.42 2.17 -22.68
CA MET A 576 -29.57 1.58 -21.33
C MET A 576 -29.57 2.63 -20.22
N MET A 577 -29.14 3.86 -20.52
CA MET A 577 -29.17 5.03 -19.63
C MET A 577 -30.41 5.93 -19.83
N ASN A 578 -31.40 5.50 -20.61
CA ASN A 578 -32.69 6.17 -20.85
C ASN A 578 -33.85 5.17 -20.65
#